data_AF-A0AAW2TRG8-F1
#
_entry.id   AF-A0AAW2TRG8-F1
#
_cell.length_a   1.000
_cell.length_b   1.000
_cell.length_c   1.000
_cell.angle_alpha   90.00
_cell.angle_beta   90.00
_cell.angle_gamma   90.00
#
_symmetry.space_group_name_H-M   'P 1'
#
loop_
_entity.id
_entity.type
_entity.pdbx_description
1 polymer ?
#
loop_
_entity_poly.entity_id
_entity_poly.type
_entity_poly.pdbx_seq_one_letter_code
_entity_poly.pdbx_strand_id
1 'polypeptide(L)'
;GVGAADPIGVVQEEVRRRSRGHLPVYVGEEMERFVVSAELLNHPIFVKLLNKSAQEYGYEQKGVLRIPCHVFLFERVLETLRIGGEARDLQEILNSLCDEL
;
A
#
# COMPACT_ATOMS: atom_id res chain seq x y z
N GLY A 1 -20.26 10.00 -21.29
CA GLY A 1 -20.60 9.69 -19.89
C GLY A 1 -19.39 10.03 -19.07
N VAL A 2 -19.54 10.86 -18.04
CA VAL A 2 -18.46 11.11 -17.08
C VAL A 2 -18.17 9.79 -16.37
N GLY A 3 -17.03 9.18 -16.68
CA GLY A 3 -16.58 7.97 -16.00
C GLY A 3 -16.47 8.27 -14.51
N ALA A 4 -17.07 7.43 -13.67
CA ALA A 4 -16.86 7.50 -12.24
C ALA A 4 -15.35 7.46 -12.00
N ALA A 5 -14.80 8.53 -11.42
CA ALA A 5 -13.40 8.56 -11.07
C ALA A 5 -13.10 7.37 -10.16
N ASP A 6 -12.05 6.61 -10.46
CA ASP A 6 -11.57 5.54 -9.59
C ASP A 6 -11.33 6.14 -8.19
N PRO A 7 -12.07 5.72 -7.15
CA PRO A 7 -11.92 6.26 -5.81
C PRO A 7 -10.48 6.16 -5.31
N ILE A 8 -9.76 5.09 -5.70
CA ILE A 8 -8.38 4.84 -5.31
C ILE A 8 -7.43 5.82 -5.98
N GLY A 9 -7.57 6.04 -7.29
CA GLY A 9 -6.80 7.06 -8.00
C GLY A 9 -6.94 8.45 -7.37
N VAL A 10 -8.16 8.83 -6.96
CA VAL A 10 -8.43 10.12 -6.31
C VAL A 10 -7.76 10.23 -4.94
N VAL A 11 -7.86 9.20 -4.08
CA VAL A 11 -7.17 9.23 -2.78
C VAL A 11 -5.65 9.21 -2.94
N GLN A 12 -5.11 8.47 -3.92
CA GLN A 12 -3.67 8.42 -4.17
C GLN A 12 -3.12 9.77 -4.64
N GLU A 13 -3.81 10.47 -5.53
CA GLU A 13 -3.38 11.79 -6.00
C GLU A 13 -3.42 12.83 -4.87
N GLU A 14 -4.46 12.80 -4.04
CA GLU A 14 -4.59 13.71 -2.91
C GLU A 14 -3.51 13.46 -1.85
N VAL A 15 -3.24 12.18 -1.57
CA VAL A 15 -2.12 11.73 -0.75
C VAL A 15 -0.80 12.26 -1.29
N ARG A 16 -0.53 12.13 -2.60
CA ARG A 16 0.68 12.65 -3.27
C ARG A 16 0.80 14.16 -3.18
N ARG A 17 -0.31 14.90 -3.29
CA ARG A 17 -0.30 16.36 -3.15
C ARG A 17 0.04 16.81 -1.73
N ARG A 18 -0.44 16.09 -0.71
CA ARG A 18 -0.21 16.41 0.71
C ARG A 18 1.13 15.93 1.25
N SER A 19 1.68 14.88 0.65
CA SER A 19 2.90 14.23 1.08
C SER A 19 4.04 14.67 0.17
N ARG A 20 5.15 15.20 0.70
CA ARG A 20 6.28 15.72 -0.11
C ARG A 20 7.07 14.57 -0.76
N GLY A 21 6.40 13.76 -1.57
CA GLY A 21 6.90 12.51 -2.13
C GLY A 21 6.92 11.32 -1.16
N HIS A 22 6.56 11.50 0.13
CA HIS A 22 6.62 10.43 1.14
C HIS A 22 5.46 10.50 2.13
N LEU A 23 4.78 9.37 2.34
CA LEU A 23 3.57 9.24 3.14
C LEU A 23 3.81 8.33 4.36
N PRO A 24 3.37 8.73 5.58
CA PRO A 24 3.26 7.81 6.69
C PRO A 24 2.11 6.80 6.50
N VAL A 25 2.37 5.52 6.73
CA VAL A 25 1.37 4.45 6.72
C VAL A 25 1.48 3.62 7.99
N TYR A 26 0.36 3.07 8.44
CA TYR A 26 0.29 2.21 9.63
C TYR A 26 -0.08 0.80 9.20
N VAL A 27 0.68 -0.18 9.65
CA VAL A 27 0.60 -1.56 9.16
C VAL A 27 0.24 -2.50 10.30
N GLY A 28 -0.60 -3.49 10.00
CA GLY A 28 -0.94 -4.56 10.92
C GLY A 28 -1.88 -4.15 12.06
N GLU A 29 -2.02 -5.06 13.00
CA GLU A 29 -2.75 -4.83 14.26
C GLU A 29 -1.90 -4.00 15.22
N GLU A 30 -0.58 -4.17 15.14
CA GLU A 30 0.44 -3.47 15.91
C GLU A 30 0.49 -1.98 15.62
N MET A 31 -0.13 -1.54 14.51
CA MET A 31 -0.11 -0.17 14.04
C MET A 31 1.32 0.35 13.88
N GLU A 32 2.19 -0.46 13.30
CA GLU A 32 3.57 -0.09 13.09
C GLU A 32 3.68 0.95 11.97
N ARG A 33 4.45 2.01 12.23
CA ARG A 33 4.50 3.18 11.36
C ARG A 33 5.67 3.09 10.37
N PHE A 34 5.34 3.13 9.08
CA PHE A 34 6.31 3.20 7.98
C PHE A 34 6.20 4.53 7.24
N VAL A 35 7.29 4.94 6.59
CA VAL A 35 7.31 6.05 5.63
C VAL A 35 7.60 5.49 4.26
N VAL A 36 6.64 5.63 3.34
CA VAL A 36 6.72 5.08 1.98
C VAL A 36 6.79 6.19 0.95
N SER A 37 7.57 6.00 -0.11
CA SER A 37 7.55 6.93 -1.24
C SER A 37 6.17 6.87 -1.92
N ALA A 38 5.62 8.04 -2.25
CA ALA A 38 4.34 8.15 -2.91
C ALA A 38 4.39 7.59 -4.36
N GLU A 39 5.58 7.42 -4.93
CA GLU A 39 5.80 6.75 -6.22
C GLU A 39 5.48 5.25 -6.14
N LEU A 40 5.77 4.61 -4.99
CA LEU A 40 5.48 3.19 -4.77
C LEU A 40 3.98 2.88 -4.72
N LEU A 41 3.12 3.88 -4.45
CA LEU A 41 1.67 3.68 -4.38
C LEU A 41 1.05 3.22 -5.70
N ASN A 42 1.70 3.51 -6.84
CA ASN A 42 1.29 3.03 -8.15
C ASN A 42 1.75 1.59 -8.42
N HIS A 43 2.65 1.03 -7.60
CA HIS A 43 3.11 -0.33 -7.79
C HIS A 43 1.93 -1.30 -7.60
N PRO A 44 1.76 -2.34 -8.44
CA PRO A 44 0.61 -3.25 -8.36
C PRO A 44 0.38 -3.85 -6.97
N ILE A 45 1.46 -4.10 -6.22
CA ILE A 45 1.38 -4.59 -4.83
C ILE A 45 0.72 -3.58 -3.89
N PHE A 46 1.06 -2.29 -4.01
CA PHE A 46 0.47 -1.24 -3.20
C PHE A 46 -0.97 -1.00 -3.62
N VAL A 47 -1.28 -1.06 -4.91
CA VAL A 47 -2.68 -1.01 -5.37
C VAL A 47 -3.52 -2.13 -4.75
N LYS A 48 -3.01 -3.37 -4.67
CA LYS A 48 -3.70 -4.48 -3.98
C LYS A 48 -3.87 -4.20 -2.48
N LEU A 49 -2.82 -3.73 -1.80
CA LEU A 49 -2.87 -3.39 -0.37
C LEU A 49 -3.84 -2.24 -0.07
N LEU A 50 -3.88 -1.21 -0.90
CA LEU A 50 -4.79 -0.08 -0.81
C LEU A 50 -6.24 -0.50 -1.05
N ASN A 51 -6.48 -1.39 -2.02
CA ASN A 51 -7.81 -1.99 -2.22
C ASN A 51 -8.28 -2.73 -0.97
N LYS A 52 -7.41 -3.58 -0.39
CA LYS A 52 -7.73 -4.31 0.84
C LYS A 52 -8.00 -3.37 2.02
N SER A 53 -7.18 -2.33 2.17
CA SER A 53 -7.38 -1.26 3.16
C SER A 53 -8.74 -0.58 2.99
N ALA A 54 -9.11 -0.21 1.77
CA ALA A 54 -10.40 0.42 1.51
C ALA A 54 -11.59 -0.51 1.74
N GLN A 55 -11.46 -1.81 1.47
CA GLN A 55 -12.50 -2.81 1.77
C GLN A 55 -12.70 -2.98 3.28
N GLU A 56 -11.62 -2.97 4.06
CA GLU A 56 -11.67 -3.20 5.50
C GLU A 56 -12.05 -1.94 6.30
N TYR A 57 -11.56 -0.77 5.87
CA TYR A 57 -11.69 0.48 6.64
C TYR A 57 -12.45 1.60 5.93
N GLY A 58 -12.84 1.40 4.68
CA GLY A 58 -13.51 2.41 3.84
C GLY A 58 -12.54 3.42 3.20
N TYR A 59 -13.04 4.14 2.18
CA TYR A 59 -12.27 5.15 1.44
C TYR A 59 -12.14 6.50 2.17
N GLU A 60 -12.91 6.70 3.25
CA GLU A 60 -12.95 7.96 4.01
C GLU A 60 -11.94 7.99 5.17
N GLN A 61 -10.87 7.19 5.13
CA GLN A 61 -9.84 7.24 6.17
C GLN A 61 -9.26 8.65 6.30
N LYS A 62 -9.64 9.37 7.35
CA LYS A 62 -9.16 10.72 7.61
C LYS A 62 -7.81 10.67 8.30
N GLY A 63 -6.78 11.13 7.60
CA GLY A 63 -5.47 11.47 8.17
C GLY A 63 -4.47 10.33 8.29
N VAL A 64 -4.91 9.06 8.36
CA VAL A 64 -4.02 7.92 8.51
C VAL A 64 -4.40 6.81 7.52
N LEU A 65 -3.46 6.44 6.65
CA LEU A 65 -3.60 5.28 5.79
C LEU A 65 -3.20 4.02 6.56
N ARG A 66 -4.17 3.13 6.80
CA ARG A 66 -3.95 1.85 7.48
C ARG A 66 -3.90 0.70 6.48
N ILE A 67 -2.87 -0.14 6.54
CA ILE A 67 -2.68 -1.26 5.63
C ILE A 67 -2.90 -2.59 6.40
N PRO A 68 -3.93 -3.38 6.04
CA PRO A 68 -4.22 -4.66 6.68
C PRO A 68 -3.31 -5.76 6.13
N CYS A 69 -2.06 -5.74 6.60
CA CYS A 69 -0.99 -6.65 6.22
C CYS A 69 -0.13 -6.94 7.45
N HIS A 70 0.40 -8.15 7.55
CA HIS A 70 1.37 -8.49 8.58
C HIS A 70 2.64 -7.63 8.40
N VAL A 71 3.14 -7.03 9.48
CA VAL A 71 4.26 -6.08 9.45
C VAL A 71 5.48 -6.66 8.73
N PHE A 72 5.89 -7.88 9.09
CA PHE A 72 7.03 -8.56 8.46
C PHE A 72 6.91 -8.65 6.93
N LEU A 73 5.72 -8.94 6.40
CA LEU A 73 5.50 -9.01 4.95
C LEU A 73 5.65 -7.64 4.31
N PHE A 74 5.13 -6.61 4.95
CA PHE A 74 5.24 -5.24 4.48
C PHE A 74 6.69 -4.76 4.42
N GLU A 75 7.50 -5.10 5.43
CA GLU A 75 8.94 -4.82 5.44
C GLU A 75 9.67 -5.50 4.28
N ARG A 76 9.41 -6.80 4.05
CA ARG A 76 9.97 -7.55 2.92
C ARG A 76 9.63 -6.87 1.59
N VAL A 77 8.37 -6.46 1.42
CA VAL A 77 7.92 -5.75 0.21
C VAL A 77 8.69 -4.45 0.01
N LEU A 78 8.86 -3.64 1.06
CA LEU A 78 9.62 -2.40 0.98
C LEU A 78 11.10 -2.63 0.64
N GLU A 79 11.72 -3.65 1.23
CA GLU A 79 13.12 -3.98 0.96
C GLU A 79 13.32 -4.41 -0.50
N THR A 80 12.49 -5.32 -1.01
CA THR A 80 12.58 -5.78 -2.41
C THR A 80 12.40 -4.61 -3.39
N LEU A 81 11.42 -3.73 -3.15
CA LEU A 81 11.18 -2.56 -4.01
C LEU A 81 12.36 -1.56 -3.98
N ARG A 82 13.04 -1.41 -2.83
CA ARG A 82 14.22 -0.53 -2.70
C ARG A 82 15.43 -1.05 -3.45
N ILE A 83 15.61 -2.37 -3.50
CA ILE A 83 16.73 -3.02 -4.20
C ILE A 83 16.52 -3.03 -5.73
N GLY A 84 15.32 -2.63 -6.19
CA GLY A 84 14.95 -2.65 -7.61
C GLY A 84 14.46 -4.02 -8.09
N GLY A 85 14.05 -4.90 -7.15
CA GLY A 85 13.37 -6.16 -7.50
C GLY A 85 12.06 -5.89 -8.22
N GLU A 86 11.74 -6.70 -9.23
CA GLU A 86 10.54 -6.50 -10.03
C GLU A 86 9.29 -7.00 -9.28
N ALA A 87 8.11 -6.55 -9.73
CA ALA A 87 6.83 -7.00 -9.21
C ALA A 87 6.66 -8.54 -9.22
N ARG A 88 7.39 -9.25 -10.09
CA ARG A 88 7.39 -10.71 -10.20
C ARG A 88 8.04 -11.37 -8.98
N ASP A 89 9.19 -10.86 -8.54
CA ASP A 89 9.90 -11.38 -7.35
C ASP A 89 9.01 -11.23 -6.10
N LEU A 90 8.30 -10.12 -6.01
CA LEU A 90 7.33 -9.84 -4.95
C LEU A 90 6.11 -10.74 -4.99
N GLN A 91 5.63 -11.09 -6.18
CA GLN A 91 4.47 -11.98 -6.32
C GLN A 91 4.83 -13.41 -5.88
N GLU A 92 6.06 -13.87 -6.15
CA GLU A 92 6.56 -15.14 -5.61
C GLU A 92 6.74 -15.11 -4.10
N ILE A 93 7.33 -14.03 -3.56
CA ILE A 93 7.47 -13.83 -2.11
C ILE A 93 6.10 -13.82 -1.43
N LEU A 94 5.13 -13.07 -1.96
CA LEU A 94 3.77 -13.04 -1.41
C LEU A 94 3.08 -14.41 -1.53
N ASN A 95 3.16 -15.08 -2.68
CA ASN A 95 2.56 -16.40 -2.84
C ASN A 95 3.17 -17.42 -1.88
N SER A 96 4.49 -17.35 -1.64
CA SER A 96 5.19 -18.20 -0.69
C SER A 96 4.86 -17.90 0.78
N LEU A 97 4.37 -16.70 1.09
CA LEU A 97 4.06 -16.25 2.45
C LEU A 97 2.55 -16.26 2.74
N CYS A 98 1.71 -16.34 1.71
CA CYS A 98 0.26 -16.47 1.83
C CYS A 98 -0.23 -17.91 2.06
N ASP A 99 0.64 -18.92 1.96
CA ASP A 99 0.30 -20.31 2.31
C ASP A 99 0.34 -20.59 3.83
N GLU A 100 0.71 -19.62 4.68
CA GLU A 100 0.68 -19.72 6.15
C GLU A 100 -0.23 -18.67 6.85
N LEU A 101 -1.21 -18.07 6.15
CA LEU A 101 -2.21 -17.16 6.75
C LEU A 101 -3.65 -17.68 6.64
#